data_AF-A0A831R207-F1
#
_entry.id   AF-A0A831R207-F1
#
_cell.length_a   1.000
_cell.length_b   1.000
_cell.length_c   1.000
_cell.angle_alpha   90.00
_cell.angle_beta   90.00
_cell.angle_gamma   90.00
#
_symmetry.space_group_name_H-M   'P 1'
#
loop_
_entity.id
_entity.type
_entity.pdbx_description
1 polymer ?
#
loop_
_entity_poly.entity_id
_entity_poly.type
_entity_poly.pdbx_seq_one_letter_code
_entity_poly.pdbx_strand_id
1 'polypeptide(L)'
;MRLIKHFAYCLLLPAGIVMAEVPRQECLGRLTFDVPEAIEWATYDAGRTFRISTGGGHNFSSKVTAKGDLSAYDYHGLVVYVSDVVERSEFDSAARYRKGTGSLYQDELREDIKIKRFRLSEFPGMGYSQEVIASLQEEIEELEKKVPLAEVIEHDLGIPDAYFLGGQIAPTEAYLYRNQRVYYFSMGKADRNSAEYFKDLVSRFQPRALYEVPEGPGICMPYGFIADDGKTAYSIKNSLRFTSTPNV
;
A
#
# COMPACT_ATOMS: atom_id res chain seq x y z
N MET A 1 11.16 66.94 59.64
CA MET A 1 12.46 66.31 59.30
C MET A 1 12.17 64.91 58.78
N ARG A 2 12.48 64.64 57.51
CA ARG A 2 12.15 63.42 56.76
C ARG A 2 12.91 62.21 57.33
N LEU A 3 12.22 61.08 57.56
CA LEU A 3 12.86 59.75 57.55
C LEU A 3 12.13 58.86 56.53
N ILE A 4 12.94 58.31 55.64
CA ILE A 4 12.59 57.64 54.40
C ILE A 4 12.16 56.20 54.70
N LYS A 5 11.01 55.78 54.16
CA LYS A 5 10.58 54.38 54.10
C LYS A 5 11.39 53.67 53.01
N HIS A 6 12.10 52.60 53.34
CA HIS A 6 12.67 51.69 52.34
C HIS A 6 11.74 50.49 52.17
N PHE A 7 10.97 50.54 51.09
CA PHE A 7 10.25 49.39 50.54
C PHE A 7 11.26 48.56 49.73
N ALA A 8 11.62 47.38 50.23
CA ALA A 8 12.37 46.41 49.46
C ALA A 8 11.37 45.61 48.59
N TYR A 9 11.19 46.04 47.34
CA TYR A 9 10.51 45.26 46.31
C TYR A 9 11.55 44.27 45.73
N CYS A 10 11.59 43.04 46.23
CA CYS A 10 12.26 41.97 45.52
C CYS A 10 11.39 41.58 44.32
N LEU A 11 11.81 42.02 43.14
CA LEU A 11 11.33 41.56 41.84
C LEU A 11 11.52 40.03 41.75
N LEU A 12 10.44 39.28 41.91
CA LEU A 12 10.35 37.91 41.42
C LEU A 12 10.24 37.99 39.89
N LEU A 13 11.39 37.86 39.21
CA LEU A 13 11.42 37.58 37.78
C LEU A 13 10.71 36.25 37.54
N PRO A 14 9.68 36.18 36.66
CA PRO A 14 9.21 34.89 36.20
C PRO A 14 10.35 34.30 35.36
N ALA A 15 11.04 33.31 35.92
CA ALA A 15 11.87 32.43 35.12
C ALA A 15 10.93 31.76 34.12
N GLY A 16 10.92 32.26 32.89
CA GLY A 16 10.29 31.57 31.78
C GLY A 16 10.98 30.21 31.67
N ILE A 17 10.31 29.17 32.14
CA ILE A 17 10.69 27.81 31.84
C ILE A 17 10.46 27.69 30.34
N VAL A 18 11.52 27.89 29.56
CA VAL A 18 11.59 27.34 28.20
C VAL A 18 11.55 25.83 28.43
N MET A 19 10.35 25.26 28.41
CA MET A 19 10.23 23.82 28.25
C MET A 19 10.87 23.55 26.89
N ALA A 20 12.07 22.94 26.90
CA ALA A 20 12.61 22.38 25.69
C ALA A 20 11.52 21.48 25.12
N GLU A 21 11.02 21.81 23.92
CA GLU A 21 10.06 20.95 23.24
C GLU A 21 10.67 19.55 23.22
N VAL A 22 9.93 18.56 23.74
CA VAL A 22 10.35 17.17 23.64
C VAL A 22 10.61 16.90 22.15
N PRO A 23 11.82 16.43 21.77
CA PRO A 23 12.12 16.16 20.37
C PRO A 23 11.04 15.25 19.81
N ARG A 24 10.40 15.67 18.70
CA ARG A 24 9.47 14.80 17.99
C ARG A 24 10.26 13.61 17.50
N GLN A 25 9.71 12.41 17.61
CA GLN A 25 10.33 11.20 17.08
C GLN A 25 9.45 10.62 16.00
N GLU A 26 10.06 9.90 15.07
CA GLU A 26 9.37 9.19 14.02
C GLU A 26 10.09 7.87 13.75
N CYS A 27 9.42 6.91 13.11
CA CYS A 27 9.96 5.59 12.84
C CYS A 27 9.74 5.12 11.39
N LEU A 28 10.72 4.37 10.89
CA LEU A 28 10.67 3.69 9.59
C LEU A 28 11.42 2.35 9.68
N GLY A 29 10.75 1.26 9.32
CA GLY A 29 11.22 -0.09 9.65
C GLY A 29 11.35 -0.27 11.16
N ARG A 30 12.48 -0.79 11.61
CA ARG A 30 12.80 -0.98 13.04
C ARG A 30 13.60 0.17 13.66
N LEU A 31 13.74 1.29 12.95
CA LEU A 31 14.53 2.43 13.39
C LEU A 31 13.63 3.59 13.79
N THR A 32 14.02 4.27 14.86
CA THR A 32 13.45 5.54 15.31
C THR A 32 14.47 6.65 15.07
N PHE A 33 14.00 7.86 14.79
CA PHE A 33 14.85 9.03 14.61
C PHE A 33 14.16 10.29 15.13
N ASP A 34 14.96 11.24 15.60
CA ASP A 34 14.47 12.55 16.03
C ASP A 34 14.15 13.42 14.81
N VAL A 35 13.12 14.23 14.95
CA VAL A 35 12.57 15.08 13.90
C VAL A 35 12.63 16.54 14.38
N PRO A 36 13.54 17.36 13.82
CA PRO A 36 13.83 18.70 14.34
C PRO A 36 12.74 19.73 14.02
N GLU A 37 11.90 19.48 13.02
CA GLU A 37 10.80 20.37 12.62
C GLU A 37 9.64 19.57 12.00
N ALA A 38 8.56 20.23 11.55
CA ALA A 38 7.44 19.53 10.93
C ALA A 38 7.87 18.81 9.64
N ILE A 39 7.44 17.56 9.48
CA ILE A 39 7.72 16.73 8.31
C ILE A 39 6.42 16.30 7.63
N GLU A 40 6.57 15.89 6.38
CA GLU A 40 5.55 15.18 5.63
C GLU A 40 6.16 13.91 5.05
N TRP A 41 5.43 12.81 5.15
CA TRP A 41 5.76 11.58 4.46
C TRP A 41 5.19 11.59 3.04
N ALA A 42 5.97 11.10 2.07
CA ALA A 42 5.40 10.73 0.77
C ALA A 42 4.39 9.59 0.97
N THR A 43 3.21 9.72 0.37
CA THR A 43 2.12 8.72 0.42
C THR A 43 1.56 8.44 -0.98
N TYR A 44 0.68 7.46 -1.11
CA TYR A 44 0.04 7.15 -2.39
C TYR A 44 -0.98 8.23 -2.73
N ASP A 45 -0.82 8.83 -3.91
CA ASP A 45 -1.55 10.01 -4.36
C ASP A 45 -3.07 9.82 -4.29
N ALA A 46 -3.77 10.75 -3.63
CA ALA A 46 -5.22 10.74 -3.47
C ALA A 46 -5.96 10.57 -4.83
N GLY A 47 -5.54 11.31 -5.86
CA GLY A 47 -6.13 11.28 -7.20
C GLY A 47 -5.85 10.00 -7.99
N ARG A 48 -5.06 9.06 -7.45
CA ARG A 48 -4.76 7.76 -8.04
C ARG A 48 -5.08 6.59 -7.12
N THR A 49 -5.64 6.84 -5.93
CA THR A 49 -5.90 5.79 -4.93
C THR A 49 -6.90 4.75 -5.45
N PHE A 50 -7.90 5.14 -6.24
CA PHE A 50 -8.79 4.19 -6.92
C PHE A 50 -8.09 3.17 -7.82
N ARG A 51 -6.81 3.36 -8.19
CA ARG A 51 -6.02 2.42 -9.00
C ARG A 51 -4.74 1.98 -8.31
N ILE A 52 -4.71 1.97 -6.98
CA ILE A 52 -3.55 1.60 -6.16
C ILE A 52 -2.96 0.21 -6.51
N SER A 53 -3.78 -0.71 -7.01
CA SER A 53 -3.36 -2.04 -7.48
C SER A 53 -2.46 -2.03 -8.71
N THR A 54 -2.38 -0.91 -9.45
CA THR A 54 -1.42 -0.74 -10.55
C THR A 54 0.01 -0.52 -10.06
N GLY A 55 0.20 -0.38 -8.74
CA GLY A 55 1.49 -0.21 -8.11
C GLY A 55 2.09 1.18 -8.32
N GLY A 56 3.41 1.23 -8.42
CA GLY A 56 4.18 2.47 -8.48
C GLY A 56 4.87 2.74 -7.15
N GLY A 57 4.59 3.90 -6.56
CA GLY A 57 5.19 4.29 -5.29
C GLY A 57 4.58 5.56 -4.73
N HIS A 58 4.91 5.83 -3.47
CA HIS A 58 4.53 7.05 -2.79
C HIS A 58 5.19 8.28 -3.43
N ASN A 59 4.57 9.44 -3.24
CA ASN A 59 5.04 10.72 -3.75
C ASN A 59 4.49 11.86 -2.90
N PHE A 60 5.06 13.06 -3.10
CA PHE A 60 4.49 14.30 -2.58
C PHE A 60 3.59 15.00 -3.61
N SER A 61 3.91 14.78 -4.88
CA SER A 61 3.09 15.18 -6.03
C SER A 61 3.50 14.37 -7.25
N SER A 62 2.76 14.50 -8.34
CA SER A 62 3.11 13.90 -9.64
C SER A 62 4.50 14.27 -10.17
N LYS A 63 5.11 15.36 -9.70
CA LYS A 63 6.44 15.84 -10.13
C LYS A 63 7.51 15.76 -9.05
N VAL A 64 7.14 15.52 -7.79
CA VAL A 64 8.06 15.40 -6.66
C VAL A 64 7.89 14.01 -6.06
N THR A 65 8.69 13.08 -6.55
CA THR A 65 8.60 11.65 -6.25
C THR A 65 9.98 11.01 -6.30
N ALA A 66 10.19 9.99 -5.48
CA ALA A 66 11.30 9.08 -5.62
C ALA A 66 10.81 7.73 -6.15
N LYS A 67 11.60 7.11 -7.04
CA LYS A 67 11.27 5.79 -7.57
C LYS A 67 11.32 4.74 -6.46
N GLY A 68 10.28 3.92 -6.34
CA GLY A 68 10.25 2.78 -5.42
C GLY A 68 10.08 3.16 -3.95
N ASP A 69 9.40 4.27 -3.64
CA ASP A 69 8.93 4.52 -2.29
C ASP A 69 7.76 3.58 -1.96
N LEU A 70 8.06 2.52 -1.23
CA LEU A 70 7.14 1.48 -0.80
C LEU A 70 7.72 0.70 0.38
N SER A 71 6.85 -0.04 1.05
CA SER A 71 7.26 -1.00 2.06
C SER A 71 7.11 -2.41 1.52
N ALA A 72 8.12 -3.24 1.67
CA ALA A 72 8.06 -4.66 1.43
C ALA A 72 8.28 -5.39 2.75
N TYR A 73 7.41 -6.35 3.03
CA TYR A 73 7.39 -7.13 4.25
C TYR A 73 7.27 -8.60 3.89
N ASP A 74 7.78 -9.47 4.75
CA ASP A 74 7.86 -10.91 4.51
C ASP A 74 6.51 -11.56 4.12
N TYR A 75 6.61 -12.76 3.55
CA TYR A 75 5.59 -13.63 2.97
C TYR A 75 5.22 -13.30 1.53
N HIS A 76 5.74 -14.12 0.61
CA HIS A 76 5.52 -14.01 -0.85
C HIS A 76 5.79 -12.63 -1.45
N GLY A 77 6.72 -11.87 -0.84
CA GLY A 77 7.08 -10.53 -1.31
C GLY A 77 5.95 -9.52 -1.13
N LEU A 78 5.29 -9.51 0.03
CA LEU A 78 4.20 -8.59 0.35
C LEU A 78 4.66 -7.14 0.18
N VAL A 79 4.02 -6.42 -0.74
CA VAL A 79 4.19 -4.97 -0.93
C VAL A 79 3.06 -4.25 -0.23
N VAL A 80 3.40 -3.16 0.44
CA VAL A 80 2.47 -2.31 1.19
C VAL A 80 2.55 -0.87 0.69
N TYR A 81 1.38 -0.32 0.36
CA TYR A 81 1.17 1.09 0.07
C TYR A 81 0.16 1.69 1.07
N VAL A 82 0.32 2.98 1.34
CA VAL A 82 -0.60 3.77 2.17
C VAL A 82 -0.97 5.05 1.42
N SER A 83 -2.26 5.31 1.25
CA SER A 83 -2.74 6.50 0.56
C SER A 83 -2.62 7.76 1.41
N ASP A 84 -2.72 8.90 0.73
CA ASP A 84 -3.22 10.14 1.31
C ASP A 84 -4.56 9.95 2.02
N VAL A 85 -4.99 10.97 2.75
CA VAL A 85 -6.35 11.02 3.29
C VAL A 85 -7.34 11.07 2.11
N VAL A 86 -8.27 10.13 2.09
CA VAL A 86 -9.29 9.97 1.05
C VAL A 86 -10.64 9.60 1.65
N GLU A 87 -11.69 9.96 0.93
CA GLU A 87 -13.06 9.55 1.23
C GLU A 87 -13.24 8.05 1.06
N ARG A 88 -14.22 7.49 1.79
CA ARG A 88 -14.62 6.07 1.69
C ARG A 88 -14.91 5.64 0.25
N SER A 89 -15.41 6.55 -0.58
CA SER A 89 -15.67 6.28 -2.00
C SER A 89 -14.43 5.90 -2.80
N GLU A 90 -13.25 6.43 -2.46
CA GLU A 90 -11.99 6.06 -3.12
C GLU A 90 -11.55 4.66 -2.73
N PHE A 91 -11.73 4.27 -1.46
CA PHE A 91 -11.53 2.90 -0.99
C PHE A 91 -12.40 1.90 -1.75
N ASP A 92 -13.70 2.16 -1.86
CA ASP A 92 -14.62 1.29 -2.60
C ASP A 92 -14.30 1.28 -4.11
N SER A 93 -13.83 2.41 -4.65
CA SER A 93 -13.41 2.51 -6.05
C SER A 93 -12.13 1.73 -6.32
N ALA A 94 -11.20 1.65 -5.36
CA ALA A 94 -9.99 0.83 -5.48
C ALA A 94 -10.31 -0.66 -5.69
N ALA A 95 -11.21 -1.21 -4.87
CA ALA A 95 -11.65 -2.60 -5.03
C ALA A 95 -12.43 -2.81 -6.33
N ARG A 96 -13.33 -1.89 -6.70
CA ARG A 96 -14.08 -1.96 -7.97
C ARG A 96 -13.18 -1.88 -9.19
N TYR A 97 -12.17 -1.00 -9.17
CA TYR A 97 -11.21 -0.87 -10.25
C TYR A 97 -10.49 -2.21 -10.50
N ARG A 98 -10.01 -2.85 -9.42
CA ARG A 98 -9.31 -4.13 -9.53
C ARG A 98 -10.18 -5.26 -10.08
N LYS A 99 -11.44 -5.34 -9.67
CA LYS A 99 -12.41 -6.30 -10.23
C LYS A 99 -12.71 -5.99 -11.71
N GLY A 100 -12.89 -4.71 -12.04
CA GLY A 100 -13.13 -4.25 -13.39
C GLY A 100 -11.99 -4.57 -14.35
N THR A 101 -10.73 -4.33 -13.96
CA THR A 101 -9.57 -4.68 -14.79
C THR A 101 -9.40 -6.19 -14.95
N GLY A 102 -9.76 -6.98 -13.94
CA GLY A 102 -9.85 -8.45 -14.07
C GLY A 102 -10.85 -8.88 -15.14
N SER A 103 -12.06 -8.32 -15.11
CA SER A 103 -13.10 -8.60 -16.12
C SER A 103 -12.67 -8.18 -17.53
N LEU A 104 -12.07 -7.00 -17.67
CA LEU A 104 -11.55 -6.53 -18.97
C LEU A 104 -10.49 -7.48 -19.52
N TYR A 105 -9.58 -7.96 -18.67
CA TYR A 105 -8.56 -8.92 -19.09
C TYR A 105 -9.17 -10.27 -19.51
N GLN A 106 -10.22 -10.73 -18.84
CA GLN A 106 -10.95 -11.93 -19.29
C GLN A 106 -11.58 -11.75 -20.67
N ASP A 107 -12.13 -10.58 -20.95
CA ASP A 107 -12.76 -10.29 -22.25
C ASP A 107 -11.71 -10.19 -23.37
N GLU A 108 -10.55 -9.60 -23.09
CA GLU A 108 -9.39 -9.61 -24.00
C GLU A 108 -8.95 -11.05 -24.34
N LEU A 109 -8.80 -11.91 -23.33
CA LEU A 109 -8.44 -13.32 -23.54
C LEU A 109 -9.49 -14.06 -24.40
N ARG A 110 -10.78 -13.80 -24.19
CA ARG A 110 -11.87 -14.42 -24.95
C ARG A 110 -11.88 -13.97 -26.41
N GLU A 111 -11.65 -12.69 -26.68
CA GLU A 111 -11.58 -12.19 -28.05
C GLU A 111 -10.33 -12.73 -28.77
N ASP A 112 -9.19 -12.84 -28.08
CA ASP A 112 -7.97 -13.46 -28.63
C ASP A 112 -8.21 -14.93 -29.01
N ILE A 113 -8.86 -15.70 -28.14
CA ILE A 113 -9.25 -17.10 -28.43
C ILE A 113 -10.13 -17.17 -29.67
N LYS A 114 -11.14 -16.29 -29.78
CA LYS A 114 -12.06 -16.24 -30.93
C LYS A 114 -11.33 -15.91 -32.23
N ILE A 115 -10.44 -14.92 -32.22
CA ILE A 115 -9.62 -14.56 -33.38
C ILE A 115 -8.73 -15.73 -33.80
N LYS A 116 -8.09 -16.41 -32.84
CA LYS A 116 -7.21 -17.56 -33.13
C LYS A 116 -7.99 -18.77 -33.65
N ARG A 117 -9.16 -19.08 -33.09
CA ARG A 117 -10.05 -20.13 -33.60
C ARG A 117 -10.51 -19.85 -35.02
N PHE A 118 -10.85 -18.59 -35.33
CA PHE A 118 -11.18 -18.18 -36.69
C PHE A 118 -9.99 -18.37 -37.66
N ARG A 119 -8.77 -18.02 -37.26
CA ARG A 119 -7.57 -18.29 -38.08
C ARG A 119 -7.37 -19.79 -38.31
N LEU A 120 -7.51 -20.59 -37.26
CA LEU A 120 -7.36 -22.05 -37.32
C LEU A 120 -8.36 -22.70 -38.31
N SER A 121 -9.58 -22.17 -38.43
CA SER A 121 -10.57 -22.68 -39.40
C SER A 121 -10.22 -22.37 -40.85
N GLU A 122 -9.46 -21.30 -41.12
CA GLU A 122 -9.05 -20.91 -42.48
C GLU A 122 -7.77 -21.63 -42.94
N PHE A 123 -6.93 -22.09 -42.02
CA PHE A 123 -5.62 -22.69 -42.31
C PHE A 123 -5.63 -23.89 -43.28
N PRO A 124 -6.61 -24.82 -43.23
CA PRO A 124 -6.70 -25.91 -44.20
C PRO A 124 -6.80 -25.45 -45.66
N GLY A 125 -7.33 -24.25 -45.91
CA GLY A 125 -7.43 -23.66 -47.25
C GLY A 125 -6.19 -22.88 -47.70
N MET A 126 -5.21 -22.68 -46.81
CA MET A 126 -4.06 -21.78 -47.02
C MET A 126 -2.71 -22.51 -47.10
N GLY A 127 -2.67 -23.83 -46.91
CA GLY A 127 -1.46 -24.64 -47.07
C GLY A 127 -0.42 -24.50 -45.94
N TYR A 128 -0.85 -24.16 -44.72
CA TYR A 128 0.05 -24.12 -43.55
C TYR A 128 0.52 -25.52 -43.14
N SER A 129 1.71 -25.59 -42.55
CA SER A 129 2.25 -26.85 -42.02
C SER A 129 1.47 -27.34 -40.80
N GLN A 130 1.50 -28.66 -40.55
CA GLN A 130 0.89 -29.26 -39.37
C GLN A 130 1.46 -28.72 -38.06
N GLU A 131 2.74 -28.34 -38.05
CA GLU A 131 3.40 -27.74 -36.89
C GLU A 131 2.81 -26.37 -36.53
N VAL A 132 2.52 -25.53 -37.54
CA VAL A 132 1.87 -24.22 -37.32
C VAL A 132 0.44 -24.38 -36.80
N ILE A 133 -0.29 -25.37 -37.31
CA ILE A 133 -1.64 -25.71 -36.82
C ILE A 133 -1.58 -26.16 -35.36
N ALA A 134 -0.66 -27.07 -35.03
CA ALA A 134 -0.50 -27.60 -33.67
C ALA A 134 -0.10 -26.50 -32.67
N SER A 135 0.83 -25.62 -33.04
CA SER A 135 1.24 -24.48 -32.21
C SER A 135 0.06 -23.53 -31.93
N LEU A 136 -0.78 -23.22 -32.93
CA LEU A 136 -1.96 -22.37 -32.72
C LEU A 136 -3.01 -23.04 -31.83
N GLN A 137 -3.18 -24.36 -31.91
CA GLN A 137 -4.05 -25.12 -31.02
C GLN A 137 -3.56 -25.04 -29.56
N GLU A 138 -2.26 -25.25 -29.34
CA GLU A 138 -1.64 -25.13 -28.02
C GLU A 138 -1.84 -23.72 -27.43
N GLU A 139 -1.60 -22.67 -28.23
CA GLU A 139 -1.85 -21.28 -27.79
C GLU A 139 -3.32 -21.05 -27.37
N ILE A 140 -4.28 -21.60 -28.13
CA ILE A 140 -5.71 -21.50 -27.78
C ILE A 140 -5.98 -22.20 -26.44
N GLU A 141 -5.48 -23.42 -26.25
CA GLU A 141 -5.64 -24.17 -25.00
C GLU A 141 -5.01 -23.44 -23.80
N GLU A 142 -3.85 -22.82 -23.98
CA GLU A 142 -3.22 -22.02 -22.92
C GLU A 142 -4.05 -20.79 -22.55
N LEU A 143 -4.61 -20.08 -23.54
CA LEU A 143 -5.47 -18.93 -23.29
C LEU A 143 -6.77 -19.36 -22.59
N GLU A 144 -7.37 -20.47 -23.01
CA GLU A 144 -8.57 -21.05 -22.38
C GLU A 144 -8.34 -21.36 -20.90
N LYS A 145 -7.15 -21.89 -20.55
CA LYS A 145 -6.75 -22.11 -19.14
C LYS A 145 -6.58 -20.81 -18.36
N LYS A 146 -6.18 -19.71 -19.00
CA LYS A 146 -5.98 -18.39 -18.36
C LYS A 146 -7.29 -17.66 -18.06
N VAL A 147 -8.32 -17.81 -18.89
CA VAL A 147 -9.62 -17.11 -18.71
C VAL A 147 -10.19 -17.25 -17.29
N PRO A 148 -10.38 -18.45 -16.71
CA PRO A 148 -10.92 -18.58 -15.36
C PRO A 148 -9.94 -18.09 -14.28
N LEU A 149 -8.63 -18.12 -14.54
CA LEU A 149 -7.60 -17.65 -13.60
C LEU A 149 -7.51 -16.12 -13.52
N ALA A 150 -7.98 -15.42 -14.56
CA ALA A 150 -8.05 -13.96 -14.61
C ALA A 150 -9.23 -13.37 -13.82
N GLU A 151 -10.17 -14.21 -13.36
CA GLU A 151 -11.28 -13.76 -12.53
C GLU A 151 -10.76 -13.23 -11.18
N VAL A 152 -11.28 -12.07 -10.77
CA VAL A 152 -10.98 -11.47 -9.48
C VAL A 152 -12.16 -11.67 -8.56
N ILE A 153 -11.95 -12.53 -7.57
CA ILE A 153 -12.95 -12.92 -6.59
C ILE A 153 -12.66 -12.19 -5.29
N GLU A 154 -13.73 -11.76 -4.62
CA GLU A 154 -13.67 -11.26 -3.25
C GLU A 154 -13.81 -12.42 -2.27
N HIS A 155 -12.91 -12.47 -1.30
CA HIS A 155 -12.88 -13.44 -0.22
C HIS A 155 -13.35 -12.77 1.07
N ASP A 156 -14.51 -13.16 1.60
CA ASP A 156 -14.98 -12.65 2.88
C ASP A 156 -14.19 -13.31 4.03
N LEU A 157 -13.36 -12.52 4.71
CA LEU A 157 -12.58 -12.95 5.87
C LEU A 157 -13.18 -12.48 7.20
N GLY A 158 -14.37 -11.87 7.19
CA GLY A 158 -15.05 -11.36 8.39
C GLY A 158 -14.39 -10.13 9.01
N ILE A 159 -13.59 -9.39 8.25
CA ILE A 159 -12.87 -8.20 8.72
C ILE A 159 -13.62 -6.94 8.23
N PRO A 160 -14.03 -6.04 9.12
CA PRO A 160 -14.76 -4.84 8.72
C PRO A 160 -13.86 -3.86 7.97
N ASP A 161 -14.50 -3.07 7.10
CA ASP A 161 -13.85 -2.03 6.29
C ASP A 161 -12.59 -2.56 5.58
N ALA A 162 -12.75 -3.73 4.96
CA ALA A 162 -11.71 -4.41 4.23
C ALA A 162 -12.25 -5.13 2.99
N TYR A 163 -11.43 -5.23 1.94
CA TYR A 163 -11.66 -6.10 0.79
C TYR A 163 -10.46 -7.02 0.61
N PHE A 164 -10.69 -8.32 0.43
CA PHE A 164 -9.64 -9.29 0.10
C PHE A 164 -9.91 -9.84 -1.29
N LEU A 165 -9.03 -9.53 -2.23
CA LEU A 165 -9.21 -9.87 -3.64
C LEU A 165 -8.14 -10.86 -4.10
N GLY A 166 -8.50 -11.75 -5.01
CA GLY A 166 -7.56 -12.69 -5.61
C GLY A 166 -8.24 -13.66 -6.56
N GLY A 167 -7.54 -14.74 -6.91
CA GLY A 167 -8.11 -15.81 -7.73
C GLY A 167 -9.01 -16.75 -6.92
N GLN A 168 -9.43 -17.85 -7.56
CA GLN A 168 -10.32 -18.85 -6.98
C GLN A 168 -9.76 -19.56 -5.74
N ILE A 169 -8.43 -19.65 -5.62
CA ILE A 169 -7.79 -20.43 -4.56
C ILE A 169 -7.76 -19.65 -3.24
N ALA A 170 -7.30 -18.39 -3.29
CA ALA A 170 -7.08 -17.57 -2.11
C ALA A 170 -6.89 -16.09 -2.51
N PRO A 171 -7.07 -15.14 -1.58
CA PRO A 171 -6.77 -13.73 -1.81
C PRO A 171 -5.26 -13.51 -1.99
N THR A 172 -4.89 -12.56 -2.85
CA THR A 172 -3.51 -12.06 -3.03
C THR A 172 -3.38 -10.59 -2.66
N GLU A 173 -4.50 -9.91 -2.49
CA GLU A 173 -4.56 -8.47 -2.27
C GLU A 173 -5.50 -8.19 -1.10
N ALA A 174 -5.11 -7.28 -0.21
CA ALA A 174 -5.97 -6.78 0.86
C ALA A 174 -6.00 -5.25 0.80
N TYR A 175 -7.20 -4.70 0.92
CA TYR A 175 -7.45 -3.27 1.03
C TYR A 175 -8.08 -3.03 2.39
N LEU A 176 -7.51 -2.15 3.21
CA LEU A 176 -8.08 -1.74 4.50
C LEU A 176 -8.37 -0.25 4.48
N TYR A 177 -9.54 0.14 4.99
CA TYR A 177 -9.87 1.54 5.22
C TYR A 177 -9.74 1.87 6.71
N ARG A 178 -8.70 2.61 7.10
CA ARG A 178 -8.46 3.02 8.49
C ARG A 178 -8.06 4.48 8.51
N ASN A 179 -8.63 5.25 9.43
CA ASN A 179 -8.31 6.67 9.64
C ASN A 179 -8.31 7.51 8.33
N GLN A 180 -9.33 7.29 7.49
CA GLN A 180 -9.48 7.94 6.18
C GLN A 180 -8.33 7.65 5.19
N ARG A 181 -7.60 6.54 5.34
CA ARG A 181 -6.57 6.11 4.39
C ARG A 181 -6.86 4.69 3.91
N VAL A 182 -6.46 4.43 2.67
CA VAL A 182 -6.41 3.10 2.08
C VAL A 182 -5.02 2.52 2.34
N TYR A 183 -4.98 1.39 3.01
CA TYR A 183 -3.78 0.55 3.12
C TYR A 183 -3.95 -0.62 2.17
N TYR A 184 -3.04 -0.75 1.21
CA TYR A 184 -3.07 -1.81 0.21
C TYR A 184 -1.88 -2.74 0.44
N PHE A 185 -2.19 -4.03 0.56
CA PHE A 185 -1.23 -5.11 0.76
C PHE A 185 -1.35 -6.07 -0.42
N SER A 186 -0.23 -6.40 -1.07
CA SER A 186 -0.20 -7.25 -2.26
C SER A 186 0.90 -8.28 -2.16
N MET A 187 0.55 -9.56 -2.12
CA MET A 187 1.53 -10.65 -2.23
C MET A 187 1.79 -10.98 -3.70
N GLY A 188 3.02 -11.37 -4.02
CA GLY A 188 3.42 -11.74 -5.38
C GLY A 188 2.82 -13.07 -5.85
N LYS A 189 2.37 -13.92 -4.92
CA LYS A 189 1.65 -15.16 -5.23
C LYS A 189 0.74 -15.57 -4.07
N ALA A 190 -0.38 -16.20 -4.40
CA ALA A 190 -1.24 -16.88 -3.43
C ALA A 190 -0.73 -18.29 -3.12
N ASP A 191 -1.02 -18.75 -1.92
CA ASP A 191 -1.04 -20.17 -1.55
C ASP A 191 -2.27 -20.47 -0.67
N ARG A 192 -2.41 -21.72 -0.20
CA ARG A 192 -3.57 -22.16 0.60
C ARG A 192 -3.70 -21.46 1.96
N ASN A 193 -2.63 -20.85 2.45
CA ASN A 193 -2.57 -20.16 3.74
C ASN A 193 -2.74 -18.64 3.59
N SER A 194 -2.82 -18.10 2.36
CA SER A 194 -2.91 -16.64 2.14
C SER A 194 -4.08 -15.98 2.89
N ALA A 195 -5.24 -16.64 3.01
CA ALA A 195 -6.37 -16.12 3.76
C ALA A 195 -6.09 -15.99 5.27
N GLU A 196 -5.51 -17.03 5.88
CA GLU A 196 -5.13 -17.01 7.29
C GLU A 196 -3.96 -16.06 7.55
N TYR A 197 -3.02 -15.96 6.60
CA TYR A 197 -1.96 -14.96 6.65
C TYR A 197 -2.53 -13.54 6.68
N PHE A 198 -3.52 -13.21 5.85
CA PHE A 198 -4.14 -11.89 5.89
C PHE A 198 -4.88 -11.62 7.20
N LYS A 199 -5.57 -12.63 7.76
CA LYS A 199 -6.20 -12.48 9.09
C LYS A 199 -5.16 -12.16 10.17
N ASP A 200 -4.05 -12.91 10.20
CA ASP A 200 -2.96 -12.67 11.13
C ASP A 200 -2.32 -11.29 10.92
N LEU A 201 -1.98 -10.96 9.67
CA LEU A 201 -1.41 -9.66 9.30
C LEU A 201 -2.29 -8.50 9.78
N VAL A 202 -3.59 -8.55 9.50
CA VAL A 202 -4.54 -7.50 9.90
C VAL A 202 -4.67 -7.44 11.43
N SER A 203 -4.60 -8.55 12.13
CA SER A 203 -4.67 -8.58 13.60
C SER A 203 -3.47 -7.88 14.28
N ARG A 204 -2.32 -7.87 13.60
CA ARG A 204 -1.07 -7.24 14.07
C ARG A 204 -0.83 -5.86 13.46
N PHE A 205 -1.62 -5.47 12.45
CA PHE A 205 -1.53 -4.18 11.80
C PHE A 205 -2.27 -3.11 12.60
N GLN A 206 -1.63 -1.96 12.78
CA GLN A 206 -2.19 -0.82 13.48
C GLN A 206 -1.93 0.46 12.68
N PRO A 207 -2.96 1.28 12.40
CA PRO A 207 -2.73 2.63 11.92
C PRO A 207 -2.09 3.46 13.04
N ARG A 208 -1.19 4.38 12.68
CA ARG A 208 -0.54 5.29 13.64
C ARG A 208 -0.58 6.73 13.14
N ALA A 209 -0.55 7.69 14.05
CA ALA A 209 -0.43 9.10 13.71
C ALA A 209 1.02 9.47 13.32
N LEU A 210 1.19 10.64 12.70
CA LEU A 210 2.51 11.23 12.52
C LEU A 210 3.13 11.49 13.91
N TYR A 211 4.40 11.15 14.08
CA TYR A 211 5.14 11.21 15.34
C TYR A 211 4.76 10.19 16.42
N GLU A 212 3.81 9.31 16.14
CA GLU A 212 3.53 8.18 17.02
C GLU A 212 4.56 7.07 16.75
N VAL A 213 5.38 6.78 17.74
CA VAL A 213 6.36 5.68 17.74
C VAL A 213 5.78 4.53 18.56
N PRO A 214 5.38 3.40 17.92
CA PRO A 214 4.82 2.25 18.63
C PRO A 214 5.81 1.61 19.60
N GLU A 215 5.28 1.09 20.71
CA GLU A 215 6.06 0.30 21.65
C GLU A 215 6.14 -1.18 21.20
N GLY A 216 7.30 -1.80 21.43
CA GLY A 216 7.53 -3.22 21.13
C GLY A 216 8.07 -3.50 19.72
N PRO A 217 8.36 -4.79 19.42
CA PRO A 217 8.90 -5.20 18.13
C PRO A 217 7.86 -5.08 17.00
N GLY A 218 8.31 -4.58 15.86
CA GLY A 218 7.51 -4.46 14.65
C GLY A 218 8.19 -3.58 13.61
N ILE A 219 7.52 -3.33 12.50
CA ILE A 219 7.99 -2.40 11.47
C ILE A 219 7.06 -1.19 11.32
N CYS A 220 7.64 0.00 11.32
CA CYS A 220 6.95 1.23 10.98
C CYS A 220 6.99 1.49 9.47
N MET A 221 5.87 1.96 8.93
CA MET A 221 5.77 2.63 7.63
C MET A 221 5.02 3.94 7.84
N PRO A 222 4.96 4.86 6.86
CA PRO A 222 4.15 6.07 7.01
C PRO A 222 2.73 5.72 7.46
N TYR A 223 2.29 6.28 8.58
CA TYR A 223 0.95 6.08 9.14
C TYR A 223 0.53 4.63 9.42
N GLY A 224 1.45 3.66 9.45
CA GLY A 224 1.16 2.26 9.75
C GLY A 224 2.26 1.58 10.56
N PHE A 225 1.87 0.53 11.27
CA PHE A 225 2.74 -0.34 12.04
C PHE A 225 2.28 -1.78 11.92
N ILE A 226 3.23 -2.71 11.82
CA ILE A 226 2.96 -4.16 11.88
C ILE A 226 3.78 -4.71 13.05
N ALA A 227 3.12 -5.10 14.13
CA ALA A 227 3.77 -5.76 15.26
C ALA A 227 4.31 -7.13 14.85
N ASP A 228 5.53 -7.48 15.22
CA ASP A 228 6.16 -8.76 14.85
C ASP A 228 7.08 -9.31 15.94
N ASP A 229 7.84 -10.37 15.63
CA ASP A 229 8.79 -10.98 16.59
C ASP A 229 10.19 -10.35 16.55
N GLY A 230 10.38 -9.27 15.77
CA GLY A 230 11.64 -8.59 15.52
C GLY A 230 12.57 -9.29 14.53
N LYS A 231 12.19 -10.45 13.97
CA LYS A 231 13.06 -11.30 13.14
C LYS A 231 12.64 -11.34 11.67
N THR A 232 11.39 -10.99 11.38
CA THR A 232 10.85 -10.97 10.02
C THR A 232 11.68 -10.09 9.07
N ALA A 233 11.93 -10.56 7.85
CA ALA A 233 12.68 -9.78 6.87
C ALA A 233 11.82 -8.64 6.31
N TYR A 234 12.43 -7.48 6.04
CA TYR A 234 11.73 -6.34 5.45
C TYR A 234 12.67 -5.52 4.56
N SER A 235 12.08 -4.74 3.65
CA SER A 235 12.76 -3.72 2.87
C SER A 235 11.84 -2.52 2.76
N ILE A 236 12.24 -1.36 3.30
CA ILE A 236 11.40 -0.17 3.31
C ILE A 236 12.21 1.00 2.77
N LYS A 237 11.58 1.74 1.86
CA LYS A 237 12.07 3.01 1.35
C LYS A 237 10.91 3.99 1.31
N ASN A 238 11.09 5.17 1.89
CA ASN A 238 10.10 6.24 1.78
C ASN A 238 10.78 7.60 1.88
N SER A 239 10.39 8.54 1.02
CA SER A 239 10.81 9.93 1.15
C SER A 239 10.04 10.65 2.25
N LEU A 240 10.76 11.55 2.93
CA LEU A 240 10.23 12.57 3.82
C LEU A 240 10.67 13.94 3.30
N ARG A 241 9.93 14.99 3.66
CA ARG A 241 10.37 16.39 3.46
C ARG A 241 10.06 17.21 4.70
N PHE A 242 10.83 18.26 4.93
CA PHE A 242 10.43 19.28 5.89
C PHE A 242 9.37 20.18 5.27
N THR A 243 8.33 20.51 6.02
CA THR A 243 7.23 21.34 5.51
C THR A 243 7.67 22.78 5.24
N SER A 244 8.70 23.26 5.95
CA SER A 244 9.29 24.60 5.77
C SER A 244 10.17 24.68 4.51
N THR A 245 10.72 23.55 4.06
CA THR A 245 11.66 23.46 2.92
C THR A 245 11.26 22.33 1.96
N PRO A 246 10.11 22.45 1.27
CA PRO A 246 9.45 21.33 0.56
C PRO A 246 10.16 20.84 -0.70
N ASN A 247 11.29 21.45 -1.07
CA ASN A 247 12.07 21.13 -2.27
C ASN A 247 13.24 20.17 -2.01
N VAL A 248 13.42 19.75 -0.74
CA VAL A 248 14.46 18.83 -0.28
C VAL A 248 13.83 17.53 0.21
#